data_AF-A0A942ZUX8-F1
#
_entry.id   AF-A0A942ZUX8-F1
#
_cell.length_a   1.000
_cell.length_b   1.000
_cell.length_c   1.000
_cell.angle_alpha   90.00
_cell.angle_beta   90.00
_cell.angle_gamma   90.00
#
_symmetry.space_group_name_H-M   'P 1'
#
loop_
_entity.id
_entity.type
_entity.pdbx_description
1 polymer ?
#
loop_
_entity_poly.entity_id
_entity_poly.type
_entity_poly.pdbx_seq_one_letter_code
_entity_poly.pdbx_strand_id
1 'polypeptide(L)'
;MGQEVLAIGNPGGEQFSGSLTGGIVSGLNRSVGEYSSNGMTYIQTDAAINPGNSGGPLVNMYGQVIGINSAKIVSEQYEGMGFAIPTSGGKAIIDDLLSGGYVQGRVRFGIKGNEITEMQASMYSVQTGFMIQEIDADSSFNGTDVQVYDIITAVDGVETPTLDALSDALLAYGPGDTVTVSLFRPNENGVGGEAFEATVTLLEDKGETQS
;
A
#
# COMPACT_ATOMS: atom_id res chain seq x y z
N MET A 1 10.59 11.68 22.65
CA MET A 1 9.48 11.20 23.49
C MET A 1 9.29 12.16 24.65
N GLY A 2 8.06 12.32 25.15
CA GLY A 2 7.72 13.35 26.14
C GLY A 2 7.61 14.78 25.59
N GLN A 3 7.64 14.94 24.25
CA GLN A 3 7.40 16.23 23.60
C GLN A 3 5.90 16.48 23.49
N GLU A 4 5.46 17.68 23.84
CA GLU A 4 4.06 18.10 23.68
C GLU A 4 3.65 18.16 22.20
N VAL A 5 2.44 17.70 21.94
CA VAL A 5 1.83 17.64 20.61
C VAL A 5 0.35 17.97 20.67
N LEU A 6 -0.18 18.50 19.57
CA LEU A 6 -1.61 18.77 19.39
C LEU A 6 -2.13 17.97 18.20
N ALA A 7 -3.25 17.28 18.39
CA ALA A 7 -4.01 16.66 17.31
C ALA A 7 -5.17 17.58 16.93
N ILE A 8 -5.22 17.99 15.66
CA ILE A 8 -6.18 18.99 15.17
C ILE A 8 -7.15 18.32 14.18
N GLY A 9 -8.44 18.63 14.31
CA GLY A 9 -9.43 18.29 13.29
C GLY A 9 -10.85 18.70 13.66
N ASN A 10 -11.83 18.03 13.07
CA ASN A 10 -13.27 18.30 13.19
C ASN A 10 -14.02 17.09 13.80
N PRO A 11 -13.77 16.71 15.07
CA PRO A 11 -14.40 15.57 15.72
C PRO A 11 -15.93 15.72 15.78
N GLY A 12 -16.68 14.85 15.09
CA GLY A 12 -18.16 14.90 15.10
C GLY A 12 -18.82 15.86 14.10
N GLY A 13 -18.10 16.32 13.06
CA GLY A 13 -18.65 17.09 11.93
C GLY A 13 -18.35 18.60 11.95
N GLU A 14 -18.91 19.37 11.01
CA GLU A 14 -18.66 20.82 10.87
C GLU A 14 -18.94 21.63 12.15
N GLN A 15 -19.89 21.18 12.97
CA GLN A 15 -20.27 21.79 14.25
C GLN A 15 -19.15 21.82 15.30
N PHE A 16 -18.13 20.97 15.16
CA PHE A 16 -16.96 20.90 16.04
C PHE A 16 -15.67 21.17 15.26
N SER A 17 -15.78 21.87 14.14
CA SER A 17 -14.64 22.17 13.30
C SER A 17 -13.59 23.01 14.06
N GLY A 18 -12.32 22.62 13.95
CA GLY A 18 -11.21 23.26 14.65
C GLY A 18 -11.00 22.80 16.10
N SER A 19 -11.50 21.62 16.48
CA SER A 19 -11.20 21.05 17.80
C SER A 19 -9.76 20.55 17.87
N LEU A 20 -9.19 20.70 19.06
CA LEU A 20 -7.79 20.43 19.32
C LEU A 20 -7.66 19.63 20.61
N THR A 21 -6.92 18.52 20.55
CA THR A 21 -6.60 17.71 21.72
C THR A 21 -5.09 17.74 21.94
N GLY A 22 -4.68 17.99 23.18
CA GLY A 22 -3.27 18.04 23.58
C GLY A 22 -2.82 16.73 24.21
N GLY A 23 -1.55 16.40 24.01
CA GLY A 23 -0.88 15.27 24.63
C GLY A 23 0.63 15.34 24.44
N ILE A 24 1.30 14.21 24.60
CA ILE A 24 2.73 14.03 24.37
C ILE A 24 3.01 12.90 23.38
N VAL A 25 4.21 12.89 22.82
CA VAL A 25 4.75 11.71 22.12
C VAL A 25 5.13 10.64 23.14
N SER A 26 4.32 9.60 23.23
CA SER A 26 4.48 8.45 24.13
C SER A 26 5.33 7.33 23.53
N GLY A 27 5.49 7.31 22.20
CA GLY A 27 6.21 6.28 21.47
C GLY A 27 6.62 6.72 20.07
N LEU A 28 7.76 6.23 19.60
CA LEU A 28 8.17 6.36 18.20
C LEU A 28 8.35 4.96 17.61
N ASN A 29 8.22 4.86 16.28
CA ASN A 29 8.43 3.64 15.50
C ASN A 29 7.65 2.43 16.06
N ARG A 30 6.39 2.64 16.47
CA ARG A 30 5.56 1.57 17.02
C ARG A 30 5.01 0.71 15.90
N SER A 31 5.17 -0.60 16.05
CA SER A 31 4.44 -1.59 15.27
C SER A 31 3.06 -1.79 15.89
N VAL A 32 2.00 -1.71 15.07
CA VAL A 32 0.61 -1.81 15.50
C VAL A 32 -0.09 -2.96 14.78
N GLY A 33 0.29 -4.19 15.11
CA GLY A 33 -0.36 -5.41 14.62
C GLY A 33 -0.46 -5.47 13.09
N GLU A 34 -1.65 -5.77 12.59
CA GLU A 34 -1.94 -5.86 11.14
C GLU A 34 -1.69 -4.55 10.39
N TYR A 35 -1.80 -3.39 11.04
CA TYR A 35 -1.50 -2.09 10.42
C TYR A 35 -0.01 -1.90 10.12
N SER A 36 0.85 -2.75 10.69
CA SER A 36 2.30 -2.76 10.45
C SER A 36 2.77 -3.95 9.62
N SER A 37 1.87 -4.70 8.97
CA SER A 37 2.25 -5.85 8.13
C SER A 37 3.17 -5.45 6.97
N ASN A 38 2.97 -4.25 6.42
CA ASN A 38 3.81 -3.65 5.37
C ASN A 38 5.09 -2.97 5.89
N GLY A 39 5.50 -3.25 7.14
CA GLY A 39 6.68 -2.63 7.77
C GLY A 39 6.48 -1.18 8.23
N MET A 40 5.28 -0.61 8.09
CA MET A 40 5.00 0.75 8.55
C MET A 40 5.07 0.84 10.07
N THR A 41 5.58 1.97 10.56
CA THR A 41 5.65 2.26 11.99
C THR A 41 5.01 3.61 12.32
N TYR A 42 4.55 3.75 13.56
CA TYR A 42 3.69 4.85 13.98
C TYR A 42 4.30 5.67 15.12
N ILE A 43 3.91 6.94 15.18
CA ILE A 43 4.06 7.77 16.38
C ILE A 43 2.89 7.43 17.30
N GLN A 44 3.18 7.12 18.55
CA GLN A 44 2.18 6.95 19.59
C GLN A 44 2.07 8.23 20.41
N THR A 45 0.85 8.64 20.71
CA THR A 45 0.53 9.80 21.55
C THR A 45 -0.62 9.49 22.50
N ASP A 46 -0.66 10.17 23.64
CA ASP A 46 -1.82 10.16 24.54
C ASP A 46 -2.81 11.30 24.25
N ALA A 47 -2.53 12.14 23.25
CA ALA A 47 -3.52 13.09 22.74
C ALA A 47 -4.75 12.30 22.25
N ALA A 48 -5.94 12.72 22.69
CA ALA A 48 -7.17 12.00 22.34
C ALA A 48 -7.40 12.02 20.83
N ILE A 49 -7.37 10.84 20.19
CA ILE A 49 -7.64 10.65 18.77
C ILE A 49 -9.04 10.02 18.64
N ASN A 50 -9.95 10.72 17.97
CA ASN A 50 -11.35 10.34 17.81
C ASN A 50 -11.79 10.52 16.36
N PRO A 51 -12.89 9.88 15.91
CA PRO A 51 -13.49 10.17 14.62
C PRO A 51 -13.69 11.69 14.41
N GLY A 52 -12.97 12.21 13.42
CA GLY A 52 -12.95 13.61 12.98
C GLY A 52 -11.68 14.41 13.29
N ASN A 53 -10.80 13.98 14.22
CA ASN A 53 -9.38 14.38 14.12
C ASN A 53 -8.52 13.37 13.35
N SER A 54 -9.06 12.17 13.08
CA SER A 54 -8.52 11.23 12.08
C SER A 54 -8.38 11.89 10.71
N GLY A 55 -7.21 11.72 10.08
CA GLY A 55 -6.83 12.38 8.82
C GLY A 55 -6.31 13.82 9.00
N GLY A 56 -6.50 14.41 10.18
CA GLY A 56 -5.94 15.71 10.53
C GLY A 56 -4.49 15.63 11.03
N PRO A 57 -3.79 16.78 11.15
CA PRO A 57 -2.39 16.80 11.51
C PRO A 57 -2.16 16.56 13.01
N LEU A 58 -1.08 15.85 13.32
CA LEU A 58 -0.39 15.90 14.60
C LEU A 58 0.72 16.95 14.51
N VAL A 59 0.68 17.98 15.35
CA VAL A 59 1.65 19.08 15.33
C VAL A 59 2.43 19.17 16.62
N ASN A 60 3.69 19.61 16.56
CA ASN A 60 4.44 19.99 17.75
C ASN A 60 4.14 21.44 18.18
N MET A 61 4.64 21.87 19.34
CA MET A 61 4.42 23.24 19.85
C MET A 61 5.02 24.36 18.97
N TYR A 62 5.83 24.01 17.95
CA TYR A 62 6.34 24.95 16.96
C TYR A 62 5.42 25.08 15.74
N GLY A 63 4.26 24.42 15.74
CA GLY A 63 3.29 24.42 14.63
C GLY A 63 3.70 23.55 13.45
N GLN A 64 4.71 22.69 13.61
CA GLN A 64 5.18 21.80 12.55
C GLN A 64 4.37 20.51 12.56
N VAL A 65 3.93 20.04 11.39
CA VAL A 65 3.26 18.76 11.25
C VAL A 65 4.28 17.62 11.36
N ILE A 66 4.11 16.79 12.39
CA ILE A 66 4.96 15.64 12.69
C ILE A 66 4.30 14.30 12.36
N GLY A 67 2.98 14.28 12.12
CA GLY A 67 2.27 13.10 11.64
C GLY A 67 0.83 13.36 11.20
N ILE A 68 0.15 12.31 10.74
CA ILE A 68 -1.28 12.31 10.39
C ILE A 68 -2.01 11.40 11.37
N ASN A 69 -2.98 11.93 12.11
CA ASN A 69 -3.73 11.18 13.12
C ASN A 69 -4.56 10.06 12.47
N SER A 70 -4.64 8.89 13.09
CA SER A 70 -5.47 7.79 12.60
C SER A 70 -6.33 7.20 13.72
N ALA A 71 -7.64 7.45 13.69
CA ALA A 71 -8.58 6.88 14.65
C ALA A 71 -8.82 5.38 14.43
N LYS A 72 -8.56 4.85 13.22
CA LYS A 72 -8.72 3.43 12.89
C LYS A 72 -7.70 2.53 13.60
N ILE A 73 -6.58 3.11 14.02
CA ILE A 73 -5.44 2.40 14.61
C ILE A 73 -5.47 2.53 16.15
N VAL A 74 -6.42 3.31 16.69
CA VAL A 74 -6.61 3.48 18.14
C VAL A 74 -7.17 2.18 18.70
N SER A 75 -6.56 1.69 19.78
CA SER A 75 -7.09 0.52 20.48
C SER A 75 -8.36 0.90 21.23
N GLU A 76 -9.48 0.23 20.95
CA GLU A 76 -10.70 0.37 21.74
C GLU A 76 -10.58 -0.20 23.16
N GLN A 77 -9.52 -0.98 23.44
CA GLN A 77 -9.32 -1.69 24.70
C GLN A 77 -8.48 -0.90 25.72
N TYR A 78 -7.76 0.15 25.29
CA TYR A 78 -6.85 0.92 26.13
C TYR A 78 -7.04 2.42 25.89
N GLU A 79 -7.45 3.15 26.94
CA GLU A 79 -7.52 4.60 26.90
C GLU A 79 -6.11 5.23 26.79
N GLY A 80 -5.98 6.30 26.02
CA GLY A 80 -4.72 7.06 25.88
C GLY A 80 -3.69 6.45 24.92
N MET A 81 -4.09 5.52 24.04
CA MET A 81 -3.24 5.02 22.96
C MET A 81 -3.69 5.52 21.58
N GLY A 82 -3.35 6.78 21.28
CA GLY A 82 -3.48 7.38 19.96
C GLY A 82 -2.29 7.06 19.06
N PHE A 83 -2.54 6.99 17.74
CA PHE A 83 -1.49 6.75 16.75
C PHE A 83 -1.56 7.75 15.59
N ALA A 84 -0.38 8.13 15.10
CA ALA A 84 -0.22 8.96 13.93
C ALA A 84 0.82 8.37 12.97
N ILE A 85 0.56 8.50 11.67
CA ILE A 85 1.49 8.16 10.59
C ILE A 85 2.58 9.24 10.57
N PRO A 86 3.88 8.92 10.75
CA PRO A 86 4.94 9.92 10.84
C PRO A 86 5.09 10.74 9.55
N THR A 87 5.34 12.05 9.64
CA THR A 87 5.68 12.85 8.45
C THR A 87 7.06 12.53 7.88
N SER A 88 7.96 11.83 8.58
CA SER A 88 9.21 11.37 7.95
C SER A 88 8.98 10.28 6.90
N GLY A 89 7.94 9.45 7.06
CA GLY A 89 7.45 8.55 6.00
C GLY A 89 6.48 9.24 5.04
N GLY A 90 5.75 10.26 5.52
CA GLY A 90 4.80 11.03 4.73
C GLY A 90 5.38 12.20 3.93
N LYS A 91 6.60 12.69 4.20
CA LYS A 91 7.14 13.90 3.55
C LYS A 91 7.48 13.64 2.09
N ALA A 92 8.07 12.50 1.78
CA ALA A 92 8.26 12.08 0.38
C ALA A 92 6.91 11.96 -0.32
N ILE A 93 5.96 11.23 0.28
CA ILE A 93 4.60 11.04 -0.24
C ILE A 93 3.86 12.38 -0.45
N ILE A 94 3.98 13.33 0.49
CA ILE A 94 3.35 14.65 0.44
C ILE A 94 4.06 15.57 -0.56
N ASP A 95 5.40 15.58 -0.60
CA ASP A 95 6.17 16.36 -1.58
C ASP A 95 5.93 15.83 -3.01
N ASP A 96 5.75 14.52 -3.18
CA ASP A 96 5.37 13.86 -4.44
C ASP A 96 3.94 14.25 -4.87
N LEU A 97 2.99 14.20 -3.93
CA LEU A 97 1.61 14.64 -4.16
C LEU A 97 1.52 16.15 -4.46
N LEU A 98 2.33 16.98 -3.79
CA LEU A 98 2.36 18.44 -4.00
C LEU A 98 3.08 18.84 -5.29
N SER A 99 4.05 18.04 -5.77
CA SER A 99 4.80 18.31 -7.00
C SER A 99 4.18 17.68 -8.25
N GLY A 100 3.48 16.55 -8.12
CA GLY A 100 2.97 15.76 -9.25
C GLY A 100 1.55 15.20 -9.10
N GLY A 101 0.92 15.30 -7.93
CA GLY A 101 -0.44 14.78 -7.69
C GLY A 101 -0.54 13.27 -7.41
N TYR A 102 0.59 12.56 -7.30
CA TYR A 102 0.68 11.13 -7.00
C TYR A 102 1.96 10.80 -6.22
N VAL A 103 2.10 9.56 -5.73
CA VAL A 103 3.32 9.11 -5.02
C VAL A 103 4.37 8.67 -6.03
N GLN A 104 5.50 9.37 -6.10
CA GLN A 104 6.54 9.12 -7.11
C GLN A 104 7.32 7.84 -6.78
N GLY A 105 7.93 7.24 -7.80
CA GLY A 105 8.78 6.06 -7.65
C GLY A 105 8.02 4.73 -7.45
N ARG A 106 6.69 4.75 -7.31
CA ARG A 106 5.90 3.52 -7.37
C ARG A 106 5.89 2.97 -8.79
N VAL A 107 5.88 1.65 -8.89
CA VAL A 107 5.84 0.93 -10.16
C VAL A 107 4.56 0.11 -10.31
N ARG A 108 4.17 -0.15 -11.56
CA ARG A 108 3.06 -1.05 -11.91
C ARG A 108 3.34 -1.82 -13.19
N PHE A 109 2.59 -2.90 -13.39
CA PHE A 109 2.53 -3.60 -14.67
C PHE A 109 1.43 -3.10 -15.60
N GLY A 110 0.37 -2.44 -15.10
CA GLY A 110 -0.81 -2.06 -15.91
C GLY A 110 -1.73 -3.25 -16.22
N ILE A 111 -2.11 -3.98 -15.18
CA ILE A 111 -2.99 -5.15 -15.27
C ILE A 111 -4.07 -5.09 -14.19
N LYS A 112 -5.19 -5.77 -14.42
CA LYS A 112 -6.21 -6.05 -13.39
C LYS A 112 -6.46 -7.55 -13.33
N GLY A 113 -6.84 -8.05 -12.17
CA GLY A 113 -6.90 -9.50 -11.95
C GLY A 113 -7.34 -9.87 -10.55
N ASN A 114 -7.30 -11.16 -10.27
CA ASN A 114 -7.59 -11.72 -8.96
C ASN A 114 -6.55 -12.78 -8.58
N GLU A 115 -6.40 -13.01 -7.30
CA GLU A 115 -5.58 -14.10 -6.79
C GLU A 115 -6.19 -15.47 -7.08
N ILE A 116 -5.34 -16.44 -7.37
CA ILE A 116 -5.66 -17.86 -7.40
C ILE A 116 -5.22 -18.45 -6.07
N THR A 117 -6.19 -18.79 -5.24
CA THR A 117 -5.97 -19.42 -3.94
C THR A 117 -5.38 -20.82 -4.08
N GLU A 118 -4.71 -21.33 -3.05
CA GLU A 118 -4.20 -22.72 -3.01
C GLU A 118 -5.31 -23.76 -3.29
N MET A 119 -6.53 -23.50 -2.82
CA MET A 119 -7.68 -24.38 -3.07
C MET A 119 -8.01 -24.44 -4.57
N GLN A 120 -8.04 -23.30 -5.25
CA GLN A 120 -8.29 -23.23 -6.69
C GLN A 120 -7.13 -23.83 -7.48
N ALA A 121 -5.89 -23.50 -7.11
CA ALA A 121 -4.68 -24.07 -7.70
C ALA A 121 -4.72 -25.60 -7.69
N SER A 122 -5.05 -26.19 -6.53
CA SER A 122 -5.21 -27.64 -6.37
C SER A 122 -6.37 -28.21 -7.21
N MET A 123 -7.54 -27.58 -7.17
CA MET A 123 -8.74 -28.04 -7.88
C MET A 123 -8.56 -28.05 -9.41
N TYR A 124 -7.90 -27.03 -9.94
CA TYR A 124 -7.68 -26.85 -11.37
C TYR A 124 -6.29 -27.34 -11.82
N SER A 125 -5.47 -27.88 -10.91
CA SER A 125 -4.09 -28.29 -11.20
C SER A 125 -3.25 -27.17 -11.85
N VAL A 126 -3.45 -25.93 -11.39
CA VAL A 126 -2.70 -24.73 -11.82
C VAL A 126 -1.84 -24.21 -10.66
N GLN A 127 -1.06 -23.14 -10.89
CA GLN A 127 -0.25 -22.52 -9.83
C GLN A 127 -1.02 -21.45 -9.05
N THR A 128 -0.67 -21.28 -7.78
CA THR A 128 -1.07 -20.14 -6.95
C THR A 128 -0.38 -18.86 -7.47
N GLY A 129 -1.07 -17.72 -7.41
CA GLY A 129 -0.51 -16.45 -7.86
C GLY A 129 -1.57 -15.44 -8.25
N PHE A 130 -1.21 -14.45 -9.07
CA PHE A 130 -2.15 -13.41 -9.52
C PHE A 130 -2.56 -13.65 -10.99
N MET A 131 -3.83 -13.99 -11.23
CA MET A 131 -4.36 -14.22 -12.56
C MET A 131 -4.79 -12.91 -13.22
N ILE A 132 -4.22 -12.65 -14.39
CA ILE A 132 -4.50 -11.47 -15.22
C ILE A 132 -5.90 -11.61 -15.84
N GLN A 133 -6.77 -10.63 -15.62
CA GLN A 133 -8.09 -10.52 -16.25
C GLN A 133 -8.15 -9.41 -17.30
N GLU A 134 -7.33 -8.38 -17.14
CA GLU A 134 -7.24 -7.26 -18.06
C GLU A 134 -5.77 -6.83 -18.17
N ILE A 135 -5.35 -6.49 -19.39
CA ILE A 135 -4.04 -5.94 -19.70
C ILE A 135 -4.29 -4.56 -20.31
N ASP A 136 -3.84 -3.50 -19.64
CA ASP A 136 -4.00 -2.14 -20.12
C ASP A 136 -3.20 -1.94 -21.42
N ALA A 137 -3.67 -1.03 -22.27
CA ALA A 137 -2.98 -0.72 -23.53
C ALA A 137 -1.56 -0.16 -23.33
N ASP A 138 -1.31 0.45 -22.17
CA ASP A 138 -0.01 1.00 -21.78
C ASP A 138 0.83 0.07 -20.89
N SER A 139 0.38 -1.17 -20.68
CA SER A 139 0.99 -2.14 -19.77
C SER A 139 2.44 -2.51 -20.10
N SER A 140 3.16 -2.96 -19.08
CA SER A 140 4.51 -3.53 -19.15
C SER A 140 4.61 -4.78 -20.03
N PHE A 141 3.48 -5.45 -20.25
CA PHE A 141 3.39 -6.67 -21.03
C PHE A 141 3.19 -6.42 -22.54
N ASN A 142 3.03 -5.17 -22.96
CA ASN A 142 2.84 -4.85 -24.37
C ASN A 142 4.07 -5.28 -25.20
N GLY A 143 3.84 -6.04 -26.27
CA GLY A 143 4.91 -6.63 -27.09
C GLY A 143 5.52 -7.91 -26.53
N THR A 144 4.99 -8.44 -25.42
CA THR A 144 5.32 -9.79 -24.94
C THR A 144 4.27 -10.80 -25.36
N ASP A 145 4.54 -12.09 -25.12
CA ASP A 145 3.59 -13.18 -25.37
C ASP A 145 2.58 -13.35 -24.21
N VAL A 146 2.58 -12.50 -23.19
CA VAL A 146 1.68 -12.57 -22.03
C VAL A 146 0.24 -12.22 -22.45
N GLN A 147 -0.72 -12.96 -21.90
CA GLN A 147 -2.12 -12.94 -22.27
C GLN A 147 -3.02 -12.88 -21.03
N VAL A 148 -4.28 -12.50 -21.27
CA VAL A 148 -5.35 -12.64 -20.27
C VAL A 148 -5.47 -14.11 -19.87
N TYR A 149 -5.69 -14.35 -18.58
CA TYR A 149 -5.71 -15.62 -17.86
C TYR A 149 -4.36 -16.25 -17.52
N ASP A 150 -3.25 -15.66 -17.93
CA ASP A 150 -1.95 -16.03 -17.37
C ASP A 150 -1.89 -15.68 -15.88
N ILE A 151 -1.17 -16.51 -15.12
CA ILE A 151 -0.98 -16.37 -13.68
C ILE A 151 0.45 -15.94 -13.43
N ILE A 152 0.66 -14.78 -12.80
CA ILE A 152 1.98 -14.36 -12.32
C ILE A 152 2.31 -15.15 -11.05
N THR A 153 3.44 -15.85 -11.06
CA THR A 153 3.86 -16.74 -9.95
C THR A 153 5.12 -16.25 -9.26
N ALA A 154 5.98 -15.49 -9.95
CA ALA A 154 7.16 -14.86 -9.35
C ALA A 154 7.63 -13.62 -10.12
N VAL A 155 8.40 -12.78 -9.42
CA VAL A 155 9.16 -11.65 -10.01
C VAL A 155 10.63 -11.79 -9.62
N ASP A 156 11.52 -11.89 -10.61
CA ASP A 156 12.95 -12.18 -10.47
C ASP A 156 13.25 -13.34 -9.50
N GLY A 157 12.43 -14.39 -9.58
CA GLY A 157 12.54 -15.59 -8.75
C GLY A 157 11.98 -15.46 -7.33
N VAL A 158 11.44 -14.30 -6.94
CA VAL A 158 10.69 -14.13 -5.68
C VAL A 158 9.25 -14.56 -5.92
N GLU A 159 8.80 -15.61 -5.22
CA GLU A 159 7.43 -16.12 -5.35
C GLU A 159 6.38 -15.09 -4.90
N THR A 160 5.29 -14.98 -5.66
CA THR A 160 4.21 -14.02 -5.43
C THR A 160 2.85 -14.73 -5.34
N PRO A 161 2.59 -15.52 -4.29
CA PRO A 161 1.36 -16.31 -4.17
C PRO A 161 0.11 -15.46 -3.91
N THR A 162 0.27 -14.19 -3.52
CA THR A 162 -0.80 -13.24 -3.23
C THR A 162 -0.52 -11.88 -3.87
N LEU A 163 -1.53 -11.01 -3.95
CA LEU A 163 -1.41 -9.63 -4.41
C LEU A 163 -0.50 -8.81 -3.49
N ASP A 164 -0.55 -9.05 -2.18
CA ASP A 164 0.35 -8.40 -1.22
C ASP A 164 1.80 -8.80 -1.50
N ALA A 165 2.07 -10.09 -1.70
CA ALA A 165 3.42 -10.57 -2.03
C ALA A 165 3.92 -10.04 -3.39
N LEU A 166 3.03 -9.95 -4.39
CA LEU A 166 3.33 -9.31 -5.68
C LEU A 166 3.66 -7.83 -5.51
N SER A 167 2.88 -7.11 -4.71
CA SER A 167 3.08 -5.69 -4.43
C SER A 167 4.39 -5.44 -3.67
N ASP A 168 4.70 -6.30 -2.68
CA ASP A 168 5.93 -6.23 -1.90
C ASP A 168 7.17 -6.52 -2.75
N ALA A 169 7.09 -7.51 -3.65
CA ALA A 169 8.18 -7.81 -4.58
C ALA A 169 8.52 -6.59 -5.46
N LEU A 170 7.51 -5.78 -5.82
CA LEU A 170 7.69 -4.59 -6.63
C LEU A 170 8.33 -3.39 -5.88
N LEU A 171 8.33 -3.39 -4.54
CA LEU A 171 8.90 -2.30 -3.73
C LEU A 171 10.43 -2.17 -3.88
N ALA A 172 11.10 -3.21 -4.40
CA ALA A 172 12.54 -3.21 -4.64
C ALA A 172 12.95 -2.45 -5.91
N TYR A 173 12.00 -2.00 -6.74
CA TYR A 173 12.26 -1.48 -8.08
C TYR A 173 11.76 -0.05 -8.26
N GLY A 174 12.37 0.66 -9.20
CA GLY A 174 11.95 1.97 -9.69
C GLY A 174 11.38 1.92 -11.10
N PRO A 175 10.68 2.99 -11.55
CA PRO A 175 10.17 3.08 -12.91
C PRO A 175 11.28 2.97 -13.95
N GLY A 176 11.05 2.16 -14.99
CA GLY A 176 12.03 1.88 -16.03
C GLY A 176 12.97 0.71 -15.75
N ASP A 177 12.95 0.15 -14.53
CA ASP A 177 13.67 -1.09 -14.24
C ASP A 177 13.09 -2.26 -15.05
N THR A 178 13.95 -3.21 -15.37
CA THR A 178 13.58 -4.43 -16.11
C THR A 178 13.59 -5.61 -15.16
N VAL A 179 12.51 -6.39 -15.17
CA VAL A 179 12.32 -7.56 -14.32
C VAL A 179 11.93 -8.77 -15.15
N THR A 180 12.29 -9.96 -14.68
CA THR A 180 11.82 -11.24 -15.22
C THR A 180 10.59 -11.67 -14.45
N VAL A 181 9.47 -11.82 -15.14
CA VAL A 181 8.21 -12.30 -14.55
C VAL A 181 8.07 -13.77 -14.90
N SER A 182 7.94 -14.63 -13.89
CA SER A 182 7.58 -16.03 -14.11
C SER A 182 6.05 -16.14 -14.14
N LEU A 183 5.54 -16.78 -15.19
CA LEU A 183 4.12 -16.94 -15.44
C LEU A 183 3.74 -18.41 -15.62
N PHE A 184 2.47 -18.70 -15.41
CA PHE A 184 1.84 -19.96 -15.74
C PHE A 184 0.62 -19.71 -16.62
N ARG A 185 0.59 -20.31 -17.80
CA ARG A 185 -0.55 -20.27 -18.73
C ARG A 185 -1.44 -21.49 -18.52
N PRO A 186 -2.66 -21.33 -17.99
CA PRO A 186 -3.60 -22.43 -17.93
C PRO A 186 -3.97 -22.92 -19.33
N ASN A 187 -4.25 -24.21 -19.46
CA ASN A 187 -4.83 -24.76 -20.69
C ASN A 187 -6.22 -24.18 -20.97
N GLU A 188 -6.68 -24.22 -22.23
CA GLU A 188 -8.02 -23.71 -22.62
C GLU A 188 -9.18 -24.34 -21.84
N ASN A 189 -9.01 -25.59 -21.37
CA ASN A 189 -10.00 -26.29 -20.55
C ASN A 189 -9.97 -25.89 -19.06
N GLY A 190 -9.08 -24.97 -18.68
CA GLY A 190 -8.88 -24.50 -17.32
C GLY A 190 -8.17 -25.49 -16.39
N VAL A 191 -7.63 -26.60 -16.88
CA VAL A 191 -6.97 -27.62 -16.06
C VAL A 191 -5.53 -27.86 -16.51
N GLY A 192 -4.57 -27.71 -15.60
CA GLY A 192 -3.16 -27.76 -15.93
C GLY A 192 -2.72 -26.56 -16.76
N GLY A 193 -1.50 -26.61 -17.29
CA GLY A 193 -0.91 -25.52 -18.05
C GLY A 193 0.59 -25.65 -18.17
N GLU A 194 1.23 -24.59 -18.68
CA GLU A 194 2.67 -24.52 -18.87
C GLU A 194 3.26 -23.27 -18.22
N ALA A 195 4.47 -23.42 -17.66
CA ALA A 195 5.22 -22.30 -17.12
C ALA A 195 6.09 -21.66 -18.20
N PHE A 196 6.17 -20.34 -18.19
CA PHE A 196 7.04 -19.56 -19.08
C PHE A 196 7.48 -18.27 -18.39
N GLU A 197 8.41 -17.54 -19.00
CA GLU A 197 8.91 -16.27 -18.44
C GLU A 197 8.77 -15.16 -19.46
N ALA A 198 8.56 -13.94 -18.97
CA ALA A 198 8.56 -12.72 -19.77
C ALA A 198 9.42 -11.67 -19.09
N THR A 199 10.33 -11.06 -19.84
CA THR A 199 11.09 -9.90 -19.37
C THR A 199 10.34 -8.63 -19.73
N VAL A 200 10.05 -7.80 -18.73
CA VAL A 200 9.25 -6.58 -18.90
C VAL A 200 9.91 -5.36 -18.26
N THR A 201 9.58 -4.19 -18.77
CA THR A 201 9.99 -2.91 -18.17
C THR A 201 8.85 -2.35 -17.32
N LEU A 202 9.16 -2.00 -16.07
CA LEU A 202 8.19 -1.50 -15.10
C LEU A 202 7.78 -0.06 -15.41
N LEU A 203 6.47 0.20 -15.38
CA LEU A 203 5.91 1.52 -15.59
C LEU A 203 5.86 2.29 -14.27
N GLU A 204 5.86 3.61 -14.36
CA GLU A 204 5.53 4.46 -13.22
C GLU A 204 4.03 4.33 -12.88
N ASP A 205 3.73 4.04 -11.62
CA ASP A 205 2.39 4.11 -11.07
C ASP A 205 2.10 5.54 -10.64
N LYS A 206 1.28 6.23 -11.45
CA LYS A 206 0.85 7.60 -11.17
C LYS A 206 -0.44 7.68 -10.36
N GLY A 207 -0.94 6.54 -9.86
CA GLY A 207 -2.28 6.44 -9.28
C GLY A 207 -3.37 6.67 -10.33
N GLU A 208 -4.42 5.86 -10.31
CA GLU A 208 -5.60 6.17 -11.12
C GLU A 208 -6.24 7.47 -10.64
N THR A 209 -6.01 8.56 -11.39
CA THR A 209 -7.11 9.44 -11.78
C THR A 209 -7.36 9.21 -13.27
N GLN A 210 -7.86 8.03 -13.60
CA GLN A 210 -8.56 7.87 -14.88
C GLN A 210 -9.98 8.40 -14.67
N SER A 211 -10.24 9.53 -15.30
CA SER A 211 -11.51 10.25 -15.42
C SER A 211 -12.68 9.38 -15.91
#